data_AF-A0A0E9MW61-F1
#
_entry.id   AF-A0A0E9MW61-F1
#
_cell.length_a   1.000
_cell.length_b   1.000
_cell.length_c   1.000
_cell.angle_alpha   90.00
_cell.angle_beta   90.00
_cell.angle_gamma   90.00
#
_symmetry.space_group_name_H-M   'P 1'
#
loop_
_entity.id
_entity.type
_entity.pdbx_description
1 polymer ?
#
loop_
_entity_poly.entity_id
_entity_poly.type
_entity_poly.pdbx_seq_one_letter_code
_entity_poly.pdbx_strand_id
1 'polypeptide(L)'
;MDQAWSFFINPLNLARITPPGMRFEVLTDLTDDPIFPGQRIDYRLRPLFGWPVRWTTVISIVEAGSDPDGDSAYRHFVDEQERGPYRLWRHQHHFKAVAGGVEMTDIVDYQLPFGVVGDLAGGWLVRGQLKTIFTFRREAVERLLFPDAHPGAISASD
;
A
#
# COMPACT_ATOMS: atom_id res chain seq x y z
N MET A 1 -6.70 -15.76 -4.76
CA MET A 1 -5.97 -15.41 -3.52
C MET A 1 -4.46 -15.42 -3.76
N ASP A 2 -3.86 -16.57 -4.10
CA ASP A 2 -2.40 -16.71 -4.16
C ASP A 2 -1.71 -15.73 -5.12
N GLN A 3 -2.24 -15.54 -6.32
CA GLN A 3 -1.67 -14.59 -7.28
C GLN A 3 -1.60 -13.15 -6.73
N ALA A 4 -2.69 -12.67 -6.11
CA ALA A 4 -2.72 -11.34 -5.50
C ALA A 4 -1.74 -11.28 -4.31
N TRP A 5 -1.82 -12.23 -3.39
CA TRP A 5 -0.94 -12.28 -2.23
C TRP A 5 0.55 -12.30 -2.61
N SER A 6 0.96 -13.19 -3.52
CA SER A 6 2.33 -13.29 -4.02
C SER A 6 2.81 -12.02 -4.71
N PHE A 7 1.92 -11.28 -5.38
CA PHE A 7 2.26 -10.00 -5.97
C PHE A 7 2.58 -8.95 -4.91
N PHE A 8 1.75 -8.84 -3.87
CA PHE A 8 1.90 -7.81 -2.84
C PHE A 8 3.01 -8.08 -1.83
N ILE A 9 3.28 -9.34 -1.50
CA ILE A 9 4.39 -9.69 -0.61
C ILE A 9 5.74 -9.65 -1.31
N ASN A 10 5.79 -9.50 -2.64
CA ASN A 10 7.06 -9.31 -3.34
C ASN A 10 7.39 -7.81 -3.38
N PRO A 11 8.43 -7.35 -2.66
CA PRO A 11 8.69 -5.92 -2.51
C PRO A 11 9.13 -5.24 -3.82
N LEU A 12 9.59 -6.01 -4.83
CA LEU A 12 9.94 -5.50 -6.16
C LEU A 12 8.72 -4.99 -6.93
N ASN A 13 7.50 -5.40 -6.56
CA ASN A 13 6.28 -4.95 -7.22
C ASN A 13 5.77 -3.59 -6.73
N LEU A 14 6.29 -3.06 -5.61
CA LEU A 14 5.81 -1.82 -5.00
C LEU A 14 5.85 -0.62 -5.97
N ALA A 15 6.91 -0.52 -6.77
CA ALA A 15 7.05 0.53 -7.78
C ALA A 15 6.02 0.42 -8.92
N ARG A 16 5.54 -0.79 -9.23
CA ARG A 16 4.62 -1.06 -10.35
C ARG A 16 3.20 -0.57 -10.10
N ILE A 17 2.84 -0.45 -8.82
CA ILE A 17 1.53 0.01 -8.36
C ILE A 17 1.59 1.42 -7.76
N THR A 18 2.71 2.13 -7.96
CA THR A 18 2.91 3.52 -7.54
C THR A 18 2.82 4.43 -8.76
N PRO A 19 2.15 5.60 -8.69
CA PRO A 19 2.06 6.51 -9.83
C PRO A 19 3.44 6.91 -10.38
N PRO A 20 3.69 6.83 -11.70
CA PRO A 20 5.01 7.10 -12.28
C PRO A 20 5.48 8.54 -12.05
N GLY A 21 4.54 9.49 -11.93
CA GLY A 21 4.84 10.89 -11.62
C GLY A 21 5.55 11.09 -10.26
N MET A 22 5.41 10.14 -9.33
CA MET A 22 6.08 10.19 -8.02
C MET A 22 7.55 9.79 -8.08
N ARG A 23 8.05 9.27 -9.21
CA ARG A 23 9.46 8.85 -9.38
C ARG A 23 9.93 7.98 -8.21
N PHE A 24 9.14 6.95 -7.91
CA PHE A 24 9.42 6.02 -6.83
C PHE A 24 10.73 5.28 -7.11
N GLU A 25 11.69 5.42 -6.20
CA GLU A 25 13.04 4.85 -6.29
C GLU A 25 13.31 4.08 -5.00
N VAL A 26 13.40 2.75 -5.09
CA VAL A 26 13.83 1.92 -3.97
C VAL A 26 15.33 2.13 -3.75
N LEU A 27 15.72 2.35 -2.50
CA LEU A 27 17.11 2.58 -2.08
C LEU A 27 17.70 1.36 -1.36
N THR A 28 16.86 0.47 -0.83
CA THR A 28 17.26 -0.82 -0.27
C THR A 28 17.50 -1.83 -1.38
N ASP A 29 18.56 -2.63 -1.27
CA ASP A 29 18.76 -3.78 -2.13
C ASP A 29 17.72 -4.86 -1.78
N LEU A 30 16.68 -4.98 -2.60
CA LEU A 30 15.61 -5.95 -2.43
C LEU A 30 15.91 -7.24 -3.20
N THR A 31 15.50 -8.37 -2.62
CA THR A 31 15.42 -9.66 -3.31
C THR A 31 14.00 -9.93 -3.79
N ASP A 32 13.78 -11.03 -4.51
CA ASP A 32 12.46 -11.53 -4.88
C ASP A 32 11.78 -12.35 -3.76
N ASP A 33 12.43 -12.46 -2.60
CA ASP A 33 11.88 -13.10 -1.42
C ASP A 33 10.63 -12.36 -0.90
N PRO A 34 9.64 -13.08 -0.36
CA PRO A 34 8.51 -12.46 0.31
C PRO A 34 8.93 -11.55 1.46
N ILE A 35 8.16 -10.49 1.69
CA ILE A 35 8.32 -9.63 2.84
C ILE A 35 8.13 -10.39 4.16
N PHE A 36 8.79 -9.92 5.21
CA PHE A 36 8.74 -10.53 6.54
C PHE A 36 8.70 -9.47 7.66
N PRO A 37 8.15 -9.80 8.84
CA PRO A 37 8.13 -8.88 9.98
C PRO A 37 9.53 -8.39 10.38
N GLY A 38 9.68 -7.08 10.56
CA GLY A 38 10.94 -6.39 10.84
C GLY A 38 11.74 -5.98 9.59
N GLN A 39 11.32 -6.37 8.39
CA GLN A 39 11.97 -5.93 7.16
C GLN A 39 11.80 -4.43 6.98
N ARG A 40 12.92 -3.73 6.72
CA ARG A 40 12.94 -2.30 6.42
C ARG A 40 13.10 -2.08 4.92
N ILE A 41 12.32 -1.14 4.39
CA ILE A 41 12.41 -0.74 2.99
C ILE A 41 12.54 0.79 2.95
N ASP A 42 13.68 1.24 2.42
CA ASP A 42 13.98 2.64 2.15
C ASP A 42 13.64 2.96 0.70
N TYR A 43 12.90 4.05 0.51
CA TYR A 43 12.61 4.56 -0.82
C TYR A 43 12.57 6.08 -0.85
N ARG A 44 12.63 6.62 -2.07
CA ARG A 44 12.52 8.03 -2.37
C ARG A 44 11.36 8.25 -3.33
N LEU A 45 10.52 9.24 -3.05
CA LEU A 45 9.43 9.63 -3.93
C LEU A 45 9.26 11.15 -3.97
N ARG A 46 8.44 11.62 -4.92
CA ARG A 46 8.15 13.03 -5.16
C ARG A 46 6.64 13.27 -5.13
N PRO A 47 6.05 13.31 -3.92
CA PRO A 47 4.60 13.32 -3.75
C PRO A 47 3.95 14.64 -4.16
N LEU A 48 4.58 15.77 -3.82
CA LEU A 48 4.04 17.11 -3.99
C LEU A 48 5.05 18.02 -4.70
N PHE A 49 4.60 18.69 -5.77
CA PHE A 49 5.39 19.68 -6.54
C PHE A 49 6.81 19.24 -6.94
N GLY A 50 7.06 17.93 -7.04
CA GLY A 50 8.36 17.39 -7.40
C GLY A 50 9.41 17.39 -6.27
N TRP A 51 9.06 17.78 -5.04
CA TRP A 51 10.00 17.74 -3.92
C TRP A 51 10.29 16.32 -3.46
N PRO A 52 11.59 15.93 -3.36
CA PRO A 52 11.95 14.58 -2.96
C PRO A 52 11.74 14.38 -1.46
N VAL A 53 11.11 13.26 -1.13
CA VAL A 53 10.91 12.76 0.22
C VAL A 53 11.59 11.40 0.31
N ARG A 54 12.44 11.22 1.33
CA ARG A 54 12.92 9.91 1.74
C ARG A 54 11.95 9.33 2.75
N TRP A 55 11.66 8.05 2.61
CA TRP A 55 10.72 7.35 3.47
C TRP A 55 11.26 5.94 3.74
N THR A 56 11.38 5.63 5.02
CA THR A 56 11.71 4.31 5.57
C THR A 56 10.44 3.70 6.15
N THR A 57 10.07 2.52 5.65
CA THR A 57 8.99 1.72 6.21
C THR A 57 9.52 0.45 6.84
N VAL A 58 8.77 -0.11 7.78
CA VAL A 58 9.00 -1.41 8.39
C VAL A 58 7.74 -2.26 8.25
N ILE A 59 7.90 -3.52 7.84
CA ILE A 59 6.81 -4.49 7.85
C ILE A 59 6.62 -4.95 9.31
N SER A 60 5.48 -4.66 9.92
CA SER A 60 5.24 -5.02 11.32
C SER A 60 4.47 -6.31 11.49
N ILE A 61 3.60 -6.65 10.53
CA ILE A 61 2.76 -7.85 10.57
C ILE A 61 2.76 -8.51 9.19
N VAL A 62 2.84 -9.84 9.15
CA VAL A 62 2.54 -10.66 7.96
C VAL A 62 1.82 -11.92 8.44
N GLU A 63 0.56 -12.07 8.06
CA GLU A 63 -0.27 -13.20 8.47
C GLU A 63 -0.94 -13.81 7.24
N ALA A 64 -0.80 -15.13 7.10
CA ALA A 64 -1.45 -15.90 6.05
C ALA A 64 -2.23 -17.05 6.69
N GLY A 65 -3.56 -17.00 6.65
CA GLY A 65 -4.43 -18.13 7.00
C GLY A 65 -5.32 -17.98 8.23
N SER A 66 -5.54 -16.78 8.77
CA SER A 66 -6.47 -16.58 9.89
C SER A 66 -7.29 -15.29 9.68
N ASP A 67 -8.58 -15.39 9.39
CA ASP A 67 -9.50 -14.24 9.44
C ASP A 67 -9.77 -13.89 10.92
N PRO A 68 -9.73 -12.61 11.33
CA PRO A 68 -10.24 -12.18 12.64
C PRO A 68 -11.70 -12.60 12.88
N ASP A 69 -12.49 -12.82 11.84
CA ASP A 69 -13.91 -13.24 11.89
C ASP A 69 -14.14 -14.76 11.68
N GLY A 70 -13.07 -15.56 11.53
CA GLY A 70 -13.14 -17.04 11.50
C GLY A 70 -13.18 -17.72 10.11
N ASP A 71 -13.06 -16.97 9.01
CA ASP A 71 -12.84 -17.52 7.67
C ASP A 71 -11.39 -18.03 7.47
N SER A 72 -11.24 -19.13 6.73
CA SER A 72 -9.93 -19.80 6.51
C SER A 72 -9.12 -19.18 5.37
N ALA A 73 -9.68 -18.19 4.66
CA ALA A 73 -9.12 -17.63 3.44
C ALA A 73 -8.84 -16.11 3.54
N TYR A 74 -8.16 -15.71 4.61
CA TYR A 74 -7.72 -14.34 4.86
C TYR A 74 -6.20 -14.24 4.99
N ARG A 75 -5.63 -13.18 4.41
CA ARG A 75 -4.22 -12.83 4.55
C ARG A 75 -4.10 -11.33 4.74
N HIS A 76 -3.16 -10.90 5.55
CA HIS A 76 -2.89 -9.47 5.69
C HIS A 76 -1.44 -9.19 6.07
N PHE A 77 -0.99 -7.99 5.74
CA PHE A 77 0.26 -7.47 6.25
C PHE A 77 0.12 -5.99 6.56
N VAL A 78 1.03 -5.49 7.39
CA VAL A 78 1.04 -4.08 7.81
C VAL A 78 2.44 -3.51 7.58
N ASP A 79 2.49 -2.35 6.93
CA ASP A 79 3.68 -1.51 6.87
C ASP A 79 3.49 -0.24 7.71
N GLU A 80 4.54 0.15 8.42
CA GLU A 80 4.54 1.35 9.25
C GLU A 80 5.71 2.24 8.87
N GLN A 81 5.52 3.54 8.95
CA GLN A 81 6.61 4.48 8.76
C GLN A 81 7.52 4.50 9.97
N GLU A 82 8.81 4.24 9.77
CA GLU A 82 9.86 4.54 10.74
C GLU A 82 10.38 5.98 10.56
N ARG A 83 10.53 6.43 9.30
CA ARG A 83 10.95 7.80 8.94
C ARG A 83 10.22 8.25 7.69
N GLY A 84 9.66 9.46 7.69
CA GLY A 84 8.97 9.96 6.50
C GLY A 84 8.22 11.27 6.74
N PRO A 85 7.34 11.68 5.81
CA PRO A 85 6.69 12.98 5.83
C PRO A 85 5.53 13.06 6.84
N TYR A 86 5.07 11.93 7.36
CA TYR A 86 3.98 11.87 8.33
C TYR A 86 4.51 11.85 9.77
N ARG A 87 3.66 12.21 10.73
CA ARG A 87 3.92 11.94 12.15
C ARG A 87 3.61 10.49 12.50
N LEU A 88 2.58 9.94 11.87
CA LEU A 88 2.16 8.55 11.97
C LEU A 88 1.78 8.10 10.56
N TRP A 89 2.20 6.91 10.19
CA TRP A 89 1.67 6.20 9.04
C TRP A 89 1.68 4.72 9.36
N ARG A 90 0.51 4.11 9.26
CA ARG A 90 0.30 2.68 9.37
C ARG A 90 -0.67 2.28 8.27
N HIS A 91 -0.21 1.38 7.40
CA HIS A 91 -0.95 0.97 6.23
C HIS A 91 -1.14 -0.55 6.27
N GLN A 92 -2.40 -0.95 6.26
CA GLN A 92 -2.80 -2.35 6.36
C GLN A 92 -3.32 -2.81 5.00
N HIS A 93 -2.89 -3.99 4.59
CA HIS A 93 -3.26 -4.59 3.32
C HIS A 93 -3.97 -5.88 3.64
N HIS A 94 -5.28 -5.92 3.43
CA HIS A 94 -6.13 -7.06 3.73
C HIS A 94 -6.58 -7.73 2.45
N PHE A 95 -6.52 -9.07 2.44
CA PHE A 95 -6.90 -9.89 1.31
C PHE A 95 -7.89 -10.94 1.79
N LYS A 96 -9.10 -10.91 1.23
CA LYS A 96 -10.17 -11.88 1.53
C LYS A 96 -10.60 -12.59 0.26
N ALA A 97 -10.70 -13.91 0.30
CA ALA A 97 -11.29 -14.64 -0.81
C ALA A 97 -12.80 -14.37 -0.88
N VAL A 98 -13.30 -14.08 -2.07
CA VAL A 98 -14.73 -13.86 -2.31
C VAL A 98 -15.18 -14.71 -3.50
N ALA A 99 -16.49 -14.85 -3.69
CA ALA A 99 -17.03 -15.55 -4.84
C ALA A 99 -16.53 -14.90 -6.14
N GLY A 100 -15.75 -15.66 -6.93
CA GLY A 100 -15.21 -15.19 -8.21
C GLY A 100 -13.92 -14.36 -8.14
N GLY A 101 -13.30 -14.17 -6.95
CA GLY A 101 -12.08 -13.35 -6.88
C GLY A 101 -11.47 -13.17 -5.50
N VAL A 102 -10.79 -12.03 -5.35
CA VAL A 102 -10.17 -11.58 -4.11
C VAL A 102 -10.62 -10.15 -3.87
N GLU A 103 -11.16 -9.89 -2.70
CA GLU A 103 -11.37 -8.54 -2.20
C GLU A 103 -10.07 -8.06 -1.54
N MET A 104 -9.64 -6.86 -1.91
CA MET A 104 -8.46 -6.21 -1.35
C MET A 104 -8.88 -4.92 -0.68
N THR A 105 -8.51 -4.75 0.59
CA THR A 105 -8.81 -3.54 1.36
C THR A 105 -7.50 -2.95 1.86
N ASP A 106 -7.23 -1.70 1.48
CA ASP A 106 -6.12 -0.91 2.01
C ASP A 106 -6.70 0.00 3.11
N ILE A 107 -6.16 -0.08 4.34
CA ILE A 107 -6.56 0.81 5.45
C ILE A 107 -5.36 1.64 5.86
N VAL A 108 -5.45 2.96 5.69
CA VAL A 108 -4.37 3.89 6.03
C VAL A 108 -4.74 4.74 7.24
N ASP A 109 -4.04 4.50 8.34
CA ASP A 109 -4.02 5.39 9.49
C ASP A 109 -2.83 6.36 9.33
N TYR A 110 -3.10 7.66 9.23
CA TYR A 110 -2.05 8.66 9.14
C TYR A 110 -2.31 9.90 9.99
N GLN A 111 -1.22 10.56 10.39
CA GLN A 111 -1.27 11.88 11.04
C GLN A 111 -0.24 12.81 10.39
N LEU A 112 -0.65 14.03 10.09
CA LEU A 112 0.25 15.05 9.57
C LEU A 112 1.17 15.62 10.66
N PRO A 113 2.37 16.11 10.28
CA PRO A 113 3.18 16.91 11.19
C PRO A 113 2.42 18.17 11.61
N PHE A 114 2.75 18.72 12.77
CA PHE A 114 2.12 19.92 13.35
C PHE A 114 0.63 19.77 13.76
N GLY A 115 0.09 18.55 13.76
CA GLY A 115 -1.25 18.25 14.27
C GLY A 115 -2.36 19.03 13.55
N VAL A 116 -3.31 19.59 14.30
CA VAL A 116 -4.48 20.30 13.77
C VAL A 116 -4.11 21.42 12.78
N VAL A 117 -2.97 22.10 12.99
CA VAL A 117 -2.51 23.15 12.08
C VAL A 117 -2.11 22.57 10.72
N GLY A 118 -1.43 21.41 10.72
CA GLY A 118 -1.11 20.68 9.50
C GLY A 118 -2.36 20.19 8.78
N ASP A 119 -3.35 19.69 9.52
CA ASP A 119 -4.61 19.21 8.97
C ASP A 119 -5.42 20.35 8.30
N LEU A 120 -5.47 21.53 8.92
CA LEU A 120 -6.17 22.69 8.35
C LEU A 120 -5.41 23.29 7.16
N ALA A 121 -4.09 23.37 7.22
CA ALA A 121 -3.27 24.00 6.18
C ALA A 121 -3.10 23.12 4.93
N GLY A 122 -3.02 21.79 5.10
CA GLY A 122 -2.65 20.86 4.03
C GLY A 122 -3.39 19.52 4.02
N GLY A 123 -4.32 19.27 4.94
CA GLY A 123 -5.04 18.00 5.02
C GLY A 123 -5.84 17.67 3.77
N TRP A 124 -6.49 18.66 3.14
CA TRP A 124 -7.23 18.46 1.89
C TRP A 124 -6.30 18.06 0.72
N LEU A 125 -5.10 18.65 0.66
CA LEU A 125 -4.10 18.36 -0.36
C LEU A 125 -3.60 16.91 -0.22
N VAL A 126 -3.26 16.50 1.01
CA VAL A 126 -2.83 15.13 1.30
C VAL A 126 -3.93 14.12 1.00
N ARG A 127 -5.18 14.39 1.41
CA ARG A 127 -6.34 13.51 1.07
C ARG A 127 -6.53 13.36 -0.43
N GLY A 128 -6.46 14.46 -1.19
CA GLY A 128 -6.56 14.42 -2.65
C GLY A 128 -5.41 13.63 -3.30
N GLN A 129 -4.22 13.75 -2.73
CA GLN A 129 -3.05 13.00 -3.18
C GLN A 129 -3.17 11.50 -2.90
N LEU A 130 -3.58 11.12 -1.67
CA LEU A 130 -3.83 9.72 -1.31
C LEU A 130 -4.89 9.11 -2.22
N LYS A 131 -6.01 9.80 -2.44
CA LYS A 131 -7.04 9.36 -3.39
C LYS A 131 -6.45 9.10 -4.79
N THR A 132 -5.56 9.96 -5.26
CA THR A 132 -4.90 9.78 -6.57
C THR A 132 -3.99 8.54 -6.58
N ILE A 133 -3.23 8.32 -5.51
CA ILE A 133 -2.36 7.15 -5.34
C ILE A 133 -3.19 5.87 -5.39
N PHE A 134 -4.22 5.79 -4.55
CA PHE A 134 -5.02 4.58 -4.43
C PHE A 134 -5.89 4.32 -5.66
N THR A 135 -6.40 5.36 -6.31
CA THR A 135 -7.08 5.22 -7.62
C THR A 135 -6.14 4.59 -8.65
N PHE A 136 -4.91 5.09 -8.78
CA PHE A 136 -3.93 4.52 -9.70
C PHE A 136 -3.54 3.09 -9.31
N ARG A 137 -3.34 2.83 -8.02
CA ARG A 137 -3.00 1.51 -7.48
C ARG A 137 -4.06 0.49 -7.85
N ARG A 138 -5.35 0.81 -7.64
CA ARG A 138 -6.48 -0.04 -8.04
C ARG A 138 -6.43 -0.36 -9.54
N GLU A 139 -6.31 0.66 -10.40
CA GLU A 139 -6.24 0.46 -11.86
C GLU A 139 -5.01 -0.35 -12.29
N ALA A 140 -3.87 -0.15 -11.62
CA ALA A 140 -2.65 -0.90 -11.90
C ALA A 140 -2.79 -2.38 -11.49
N VAL A 141 -3.40 -2.65 -10.33
CA VAL A 141 -3.64 -4.00 -9.83
C VAL A 141 -4.63 -4.75 -10.73
N GLU A 142 -5.76 -4.12 -11.09
CA GLU A 142 -6.73 -4.66 -12.05
C GLU A 142 -6.04 -5.05 -13.35
N ARG A 143 -5.26 -4.12 -13.95
CA ARG A 143 -4.56 -4.36 -15.21
C ARG A 143 -3.48 -5.45 -15.13
N LEU A 144 -2.74 -5.51 -14.03
CA LEU A 144 -1.58 -6.41 -13.89
C LEU A 144 -1.96 -7.83 -13.50
N LEU A 145 -3.00 -7.99 -12.68
CA LEU A 145 -3.39 -9.28 -12.12
C LEU A 145 -4.65 -9.86 -12.78
N PHE A 146 -5.51 -9.00 -13.33
CA PHE A 146 -6.81 -9.39 -13.87
C PHE A 146 -7.09 -8.76 -15.25
N PRO A 147 -6.20 -8.98 -16.24
CA PRO A 147 -6.31 -8.34 -17.55
C PRO A 147 -7.61 -8.67 -18.31
N ASP A 148 -8.23 -9.81 -17.99
CA ASP A 148 -9.45 -10.31 -18.63
C ASP A 148 -10.73 -10.09 -17.79
N ALA A 149 -10.64 -9.43 -16.63
CA ALA A 149 -11.79 -9.24 -15.75
C ALA A 149 -12.73 -8.12 -16.27
N HIS A 150 -14.04 -8.36 -16.14
CA HIS A 150 -15.05 -7.31 -16.35
C HIS A 150 -14.92 -6.23 -15.25
N PRO A 151 -15.19 -4.94 -15.57
CA PRO A 151 -15.15 -3.88 -14.58
C PRO A 151 -16.05 -4.22 -13.38
N GLY A 152 -15.48 -4.31 -12.18
CA GLY A 152 -16.18 -4.64 -10.93
C GLY A 152 -15.81 -5.97 -10.26
N ALA A 153 -14.90 -6.79 -10.84
CA ALA A 153 -14.43 -8.03 -10.21
C ALA A 153 -13.54 -7.82 -8.97
N ILE A 154 -13.09 -6.59 -8.73
CA ILE A 154 -12.32 -6.19 -7.57
C ILE A 154 -13.07 -5.05 -6.89
N SER A 155 -13.54 -5.30 -5.67
CA SER A 155 -13.91 -4.25 -4.73
C SER A 155 -12.62 -3.82 -4.03
N ALA A 156 -12.18 -2.59 -4.29
CA ALA A 156 -11.13 -1.93 -3.53
C ALA A 156 -11.77 -0.73 -2.84
N SER A 157 -11.83 -0.78 -1.52
CA SER A 157 -12.25 0.33 -0.67
C SER A 157 -11.01 0.90 0.01
N ASP A 158 -10.84 2.21 -0.14
CA ASP A 158 -9.82 3.05 0.51
C ASP A 158 -10.42 3.82 1.69
#